data_AF-A0A160PN36-F1
#
_entry.id   AF-A0A160PN36-F1
#
_cell.length_a   1.000
_cell.length_b   1.000
_cell.length_c   1.000
_cell.angle_alpha   90.00
_cell.angle_beta   90.00
_cell.angle_gamma   90.00
#
_symmetry.space_group_name_H-M   'P 1'
#
loop_
_entity.id
_entity.type
_entity.pdbx_description
1 polymer ?
#
loop_
_entity_poly.entity_id
_entity_poly.type
_entity_poly.pdbx_seq_one_letter_code
_entity_poly.pdbx_strand_id
1 'polypeptide(L)'
;MFAIFPKRLVEISIGSSRRKLAKRDHELFSNNCLESEIDEQQRILFNQMWKEAIKLPFYEHWRSVHSLPNKIGTLTELDDWPLLTKDKLRQNLDLVSNTPSISGYYSTSGSTGQPFHFPKGVVDQDNSYAAMWSYRIDQGLSAFDASLIVTNLHAGSSQNWNQRVTAKLIRSAKDLLVNSRRVDGFIASSEKADKAIRKIQQFKPKYIIGYPSGILQIALRAKQLGVDLPVIERIILTSESIFSEDIEIIEDGLQSRVSIEYGSIETGVLAGTPGSGEAWPLRTLWWHNLIRSGDNNEALVTSLSPRVFPLVNYSLGDVIEVGKVSSQGSVLEIQNVEGRTRDTLKLPSKNGEIVSFSARSLVNCIRNSAAMQSVQLAQINESEVRALIVAPDAEPQLIVNGMASSLKRSFPSFKFHSVSVTFIDAHISSARGKRGVVVDLDSVPECEKSFWLN
;
A
#
# COMPACT_ATOMS: atom_id res chain seq x y z
N MET A 1 -22.85 -22.44 21.15
CA MET A 1 -22.41 -21.77 22.39
C MET A 1 -21.33 -20.77 21.99
N PHE A 2 -21.74 -19.54 21.65
CA PHE A 2 -20.81 -18.51 21.17
C PHE A 2 -19.90 -18.11 22.33
N ALA A 3 -18.60 -18.34 22.19
CA ALA A 3 -17.63 -17.79 23.12
C ALA A 3 -17.80 -16.27 23.12
N ILE A 4 -18.32 -15.73 24.21
CA ILE A 4 -18.35 -14.29 24.45
C ILE A 4 -16.89 -13.87 24.47
N PHE A 5 -16.42 -13.29 23.37
CA PHE A 5 -15.08 -12.75 23.29
C PHE A 5 -14.94 -11.74 24.43
N PRO A 6 -13.90 -11.82 25.29
CA PRO A 6 -13.87 -11.06 26.54
C PRO A 6 -13.52 -9.58 26.27
N LYS A 7 -14.42 -8.85 25.61
CA LYS A 7 -14.28 -7.45 25.16
C LYS A 7 -13.72 -6.56 26.26
N ARG A 8 -14.21 -6.70 27.50
CA ARG A 8 -13.73 -5.93 28.66
C ARG A 8 -12.26 -6.15 29.01
N LEU A 9 -11.74 -7.38 28.97
CA LEU A 9 -10.33 -7.66 29.29
C LEU A 9 -9.38 -7.14 28.20
N VAL A 10 -9.85 -7.11 26.96
CA VAL A 10 -9.05 -6.69 25.81
C VAL A 10 -9.13 -5.18 25.55
N GLU A 11 -10.25 -4.55 25.85
CA GLU A 11 -10.37 -3.09 25.93
C GLU A 11 -9.35 -2.47 26.90
N ILE A 12 -9.03 -3.19 27.98
CA ILE A 12 -7.96 -2.82 28.90
C ILE A 12 -6.57 -2.99 28.22
N SER A 13 -6.39 -3.98 27.35
CA SER A 13 -5.09 -4.27 26.69
C SER A 13 -4.68 -3.30 25.56
N ILE A 14 -5.61 -2.64 24.87
CA ILE A 14 -5.27 -1.57 23.92
C ILE A 14 -4.70 -0.35 24.66
N GLY A 15 -5.04 -0.20 25.95
CA GLY A 15 -4.70 0.95 26.76
C GLY A 15 -5.70 2.10 26.53
N SER A 16 -6.05 2.80 27.61
CA SER A 16 -6.94 3.97 27.54
C SER A 16 -6.37 5.11 26.66
N SER A 17 -5.04 5.22 26.59
CA SER A 17 -4.34 6.23 25.78
C SER A 17 -4.64 6.09 24.28
N ARG A 18 -4.41 4.89 23.70
CA ARG A 18 -4.63 4.62 22.27
C ARG A 18 -6.08 4.84 21.84
N ARG A 19 -7.05 4.48 22.70
CA ARG A 19 -8.48 4.72 22.43
C ARG A 19 -8.81 6.21 22.39
N LYS A 20 -8.26 6.99 23.32
CA LYS A 20 -8.46 8.45 23.33
C LYS A 20 -7.86 9.10 22.08
N LEU A 21 -6.65 8.69 21.69
CA LEU A 21 -6.00 9.17 20.46
C LEU A 21 -6.81 8.82 19.21
N ALA A 22 -7.21 7.55 19.06
CA ALA A 22 -8.02 7.12 17.91
C ALA A 22 -9.36 7.87 17.79
N LYS A 23 -10.02 8.16 18.92
CA LYS A 23 -11.25 8.95 18.93
C LYS A 23 -11.01 10.40 18.48
N ARG A 24 -9.97 11.04 19.01
CA ARG A 24 -9.58 12.41 18.60
C ARG A 24 -9.27 12.45 17.11
N ASP A 25 -8.50 11.49 16.62
CA ASP A 25 -8.09 11.45 15.22
C ASP A 25 -9.26 11.10 14.30
N HIS A 26 -10.23 10.29 14.75
CA HIS A 26 -11.50 10.09 14.05
C HIS A 26 -12.27 11.41 13.91
N GLU A 27 -12.38 12.22 14.98
CA GLU A 27 -13.05 13.53 14.90
C GLU A 27 -12.38 14.44 13.86
N LEU A 28 -11.04 14.45 13.79
CA LEU A 28 -10.30 15.19 12.76
C LEU A 28 -10.52 14.61 11.35
N PHE A 29 -10.67 13.29 11.22
CA PHE A 29 -10.93 12.63 9.95
C PHE A 29 -12.34 12.91 9.42
N SER A 30 -13.36 12.89 10.30
CA SER A 30 -14.76 13.07 9.92
C SER A 30 -15.13 14.53 9.67
N ASN A 31 -14.44 15.47 10.32
CA ASN A 31 -14.75 16.90 10.23
C ASN A 31 -14.27 17.51 8.91
N ASN A 32 -15.09 18.39 8.35
CA ASN A 32 -14.69 19.24 7.23
C ASN A 32 -14.11 20.55 7.80
N CYS A 33 -12.77 20.63 7.88
CA CYS A 33 -12.07 21.87 8.21
C CYS A 33 -11.86 22.74 6.96
N LEU A 34 -11.71 24.04 7.15
CA LEU A 34 -11.32 24.94 6.06
C LEU A 34 -9.86 24.65 5.68
N GLU A 35 -9.55 24.73 4.39
CA GLU A 35 -8.21 24.44 3.87
C GLU A 35 -7.13 25.34 4.49
N SER A 36 -7.46 26.62 4.73
CA SER A 36 -6.59 27.57 5.40
C SER A 36 -6.31 27.21 6.86
N GLU A 37 -7.29 26.64 7.57
CA GLU A 37 -7.11 26.15 8.94
C GLU A 37 -6.20 24.92 8.96
N ILE A 38 -6.35 24.02 7.97
CA ILE A 38 -5.47 22.86 7.81
C ILE A 38 -4.03 23.31 7.55
N ASP A 39 -3.81 24.24 6.62
CA ASP A 39 -2.49 24.79 6.31
C ASP A 39 -1.82 25.41 7.54
N GLU A 40 -2.58 26.20 8.32
CA GLU A 40 -2.08 26.79 9.56
C GLU A 40 -1.72 25.73 10.60
N GLN A 41 -2.59 24.74 10.82
CA GLN A 41 -2.34 23.67 11.79
C GLN A 41 -1.16 22.80 11.38
N GLN A 42 -1.06 22.43 10.11
CA GLN A 42 0.08 21.66 9.60
C GLN A 42 1.39 22.42 9.77
N ARG A 43 1.41 23.72 9.53
CA ARG A 43 2.59 24.57 9.77
C ARG A 43 2.97 24.61 11.26
N ILE A 44 1.98 24.70 12.16
CA ILE A 44 2.21 24.66 13.61
C ILE A 44 2.80 23.30 14.01
N LEU A 45 2.17 22.21 13.59
CA LEU A 45 2.62 20.84 13.88
C LEU A 45 4.01 20.58 13.32
N PHE A 46 4.28 21.02 12.08
CA PHE A 46 5.60 20.93 11.46
C PHE A 46 6.65 21.64 12.32
N ASN A 47 6.42 22.89 12.69
CA ASN A 47 7.39 23.66 13.47
C ASN A 47 7.62 23.08 14.88
N GLN A 48 6.60 22.47 15.49
CA GLN A 48 6.72 21.73 16.74
C GLN A 48 7.58 20.47 16.57
N MET A 49 7.28 19.66 15.56
CA MET A 49 8.03 18.45 15.23
C MET A 49 9.49 18.81 14.88
N TRP A 50 9.70 19.80 14.01
CA TRP A 50 11.01 20.19 13.50
C TRP A 50 11.94 20.69 14.60
N LYS A 51 11.40 21.44 15.58
CA LYS A 51 12.14 21.89 16.77
C LYS A 51 12.76 20.71 17.55
N GLU A 52 12.08 19.57 17.61
CA GLU A 52 12.60 18.37 18.24
C GLU A 52 13.49 17.55 17.28
N ALA A 53 13.12 17.49 16.00
CA ALA A 53 13.87 16.78 14.97
C ALA A 53 15.30 17.31 14.82
N ILE A 54 15.52 18.63 14.82
CA ILE A 54 16.87 19.23 14.66
C ILE A 54 17.84 18.90 15.81
N LYS A 55 17.37 18.30 16.90
CA LYS A 55 18.22 17.79 17.99
C LYS A 55 18.73 16.38 17.73
N LEU A 56 18.20 15.70 16.69
CA LEU A 56 18.62 14.36 16.31
C LEU A 56 19.90 14.44 15.46
N PRO A 57 20.87 13.52 15.63
CA PRO A 57 22.16 13.60 14.95
C PRO A 57 22.05 13.74 13.43
N PHE A 58 21.13 13.01 12.81
CA PHE A 58 20.89 13.11 11.37
C PHE A 58 20.44 14.51 10.95
N TYR A 59 19.46 15.09 11.65
CA TYR A 59 18.88 16.38 11.25
C TYR A 59 19.72 17.58 11.66
N GLU A 60 20.53 17.47 12.73
CA GLU A 60 21.57 18.46 13.02
C GLU A 60 22.55 18.56 11.85
N HIS A 61 23.05 17.41 11.38
CA HIS A 61 23.92 17.33 10.20
C HIS A 61 23.20 17.82 8.92
N TRP A 62 22.00 17.30 8.65
CA TRP A 62 21.20 17.62 7.47
C TRP A 62 20.92 19.11 7.36
N ARG A 63 20.55 19.74 8.48
CA ARG A 63 20.32 21.18 8.57
C ARG A 63 21.59 21.98 8.32
N SER A 64 22.73 21.55 8.87
CA SER A 64 24.02 22.24 8.66
C SER A 64 24.47 22.18 7.21
N VAL A 65 24.34 21.03 6.54
CA VAL A 65 24.78 20.83 5.15
C VAL A 65 23.92 21.61 4.17
N HIS A 66 22.62 21.73 4.46
CA HIS A 66 21.65 22.36 3.56
C HIS A 66 21.19 23.76 4.01
N SER A 67 21.81 24.33 5.05
CA SER A 67 21.47 25.65 5.60
C SER A 67 19.98 25.82 5.94
N LEU A 68 19.34 24.78 6.48
CA LEU A 68 17.89 24.78 6.72
C LEU A 68 17.50 25.70 7.89
N PRO A 69 16.36 26.39 7.82
CA PRO A 69 15.92 27.28 8.89
C PRO A 69 15.45 26.49 10.13
N ASN A 70 15.34 27.18 11.27
CA ASN A 70 14.81 26.59 12.52
C ASN A 70 13.29 26.41 12.51
N LYS A 71 12.60 27.07 11.60
CA LYS A 71 11.13 27.06 11.44
C LYS A 71 10.78 27.56 10.05
N ILE A 72 9.59 27.22 9.57
CA ILE A 72 9.01 27.75 8.33
C ILE A 72 7.86 28.72 8.63
N GLY A 73 7.69 29.72 7.77
CA GLY A 73 6.59 30.67 7.74
C GLY A 73 5.39 30.18 6.92
N THR A 74 5.62 29.41 5.85
CA THR A 74 4.59 28.74 5.03
C THR A 74 4.99 27.30 4.69
N LEU A 75 4.02 26.45 4.35
CA LEU A 75 4.30 25.07 3.94
C LEU A 75 5.04 24.99 2.59
N THR A 76 4.83 25.97 1.72
CA THR A 76 5.47 26.07 0.40
C THR A 76 7.00 26.20 0.50
N GLU A 77 7.54 26.70 1.61
CA GLU A 77 9.00 26.72 1.83
C GLU A 77 9.63 25.33 1.77
N LEU A 78 8.87 24.26 2.05
CA LEU A 78 9.37 22.90 1.93
C LEU A 78 9.64 22.49 0.48
N ASP A 79 9.14 23.22 -0.53
CA ASP A 79 9.36 22.92 -1.95
C ASP A 79 10.85 23.10 -2.29
N ASP A 80 11.51 24.05 -1.62
CA ASP A 80 12.94 24.35 -1.79
C ASP A 80 13.85 23.48 -0.90
N TRP A 81 13.27 22.66 -0.01
CA TRP A 81 14.06 21.83 0.89
C TRP A 81 14.65 20.61 0.17
N PRO A 82 15.85 20.14 0.56
CA PRO A 82 16.46 18.97 -0.05
C PRO A 82 15.58 17.73 0.11
N LEU A 83 15.28 17.06 -0.99
CA LEU A 83 14.50 15.82 -1.00
C LEU A 83 15.20 14.72 -0.19
N LEU A 84 14.53 14.15 0.79
CA LEU A 84 15.02 13.01 1.56
C LEU A 84 14.66 11.70 0.83
N THR A 85 15.65 10.87 0.55
CA THR A 85 15.45 9.56 -0.09
C THR A 85 15.99 8.44 0.79
N LYS A 86 15.57 7.20 0.53
CA LYS A 86 16.13 6.02 1.21
C LYS A 86 17.65 5.92 1.07
N ASP A 87 18.18 6.30 -0.08
CA ASP A 87 19.63 6.23 -0.32
C ASP A 87 20.39 7.27 0.49
N LYS A 88 19.84 8.48 0.65
CA LYS A 88 20.39 9.49 1.56
C LYS A 88 20.38 9.02 3.02
N LEU A 89 19.31 8.35 3.45
CA LEU A 89 19.25 7.74 4.78
C LEU A 89 20.26 6.58 4.95
N ARG A 90 20.47 5.75 3.91
CA ARG A 90 21.49 4.69 3.90
C ARG A 90 22.90 5.23 3.99
N GLN A 91 23.20 6.29 3.25
CA GLN A 91 24.52 6.94 3.27
C GLN A 91 24.84 7.56 4.63
N ASN A 92 23.82 7.85 5.45
CA ASN A 92 23.95 8.43 6.78
C ASN A 92 23.44 7.50 7.89
N LEU A 93 23.55 6.18 7.68
CA LEU A 93 22.94 5.18 8.57
C LEU A 93 23.42 5.30 10.02
N ASP A 94 24.67 5.68 10.24
CA ASP A 94 25.23 5.87 11.59
C ASP A 94 24.49 6.98 12.34
N LEU A 95 24.22 8.11 11.67
CA LEU A 95 23.48 9.23 12.24
C LEU A 95 22.00 8.88 12.50
N VAL A 96 21.39 8.10 11.60
CA VAL A 96 20.01 7.62 11.76
C VAL A 96 19.92 6.64 12.94
N SER A 97 20.88 5.74 13.08
CA SER A 97 20.90 4.71 14.11
C SER A 97 21.16 5.27 15.51
N ASN A 98 21.82 6.43 15.60
CA ASN A 98 22.06 7.16 16.85
C ASN A 98 20.84 7.98 17.34
N THR A 99 19.66 7.78 16.76
CA THR A 99 18.43 8.42 17.23
C THR A 99 18.09 7.91 18.64
N PRO A 100 17.83 8.80 19.63
CA PRO A 100 17.43 8.40 20.97
C PRO A 100 16.06 7.73 20.99
N SER A 101 15.80 6.93 22.04
CA SER A 101 14.49 6.29 22.29
C SER A 101 14.02 5.28 21.24
N ILE A 102 14.93 4.77 20.40
CA ILE A 102 14.66 3.62 19.53
C ILE A 102 14.31 2.40 20.39
N SER A 103 13.14 1.81 20.13
CA SER A 103 12.67 0.56 20.73
C SER A 103 12.72 -0.63 19.75
N GLY A 104 13.05 -0.37 18.49
CA GLY A 104 13.23 -1.36 17.45
C GLY A 104 13.26 -0.73 16.07
N TYR A 105 13.09 -1.56 15.04
CA TYR A 105 13.05 -1.10 13.66
C TYR A 105 11.86 -1.67 12.89
N TYR A 106 11.45 -0.96 11.84
CA TYR A 106 10.64 -1.51 10.76
C TYR A 106 11.53 -1.90 9.59
N SER A 107 11.30 -3.07 8.98
CA SER A 107 12.08 -3.55 7.83
C SER A 107 11.28 -3.41 6.53
N THR A 108 11.77 -2.58 5.62
CA THR A 108 11.21 -2.48 4.27
C THR A 108 11.79 -3.56 3.37
N SER A 109 10.98 -4.10 2.44
CA SER A 109 11.53 -4.91 1.35
C SER A 109 12.23 -3.96 0.38
N GLY A 110 13.56 -3.94 0.38
CA GLY A 110 14.31 -3.26 -0.66
C GLY A 110 14.06 -3.94 -2.00
N SER A 111 13.78 -3.16 -3.06
CA SER A 111 13.87 -3.67 -4.44
C SER A 111 15.31 -4.04 -4.81
N THR A 112 16.28 -3.40 -4.16
CA THR A 112 17.72 -3.62 -4.34
C THR A 112 18.25 -4.80 -3.53
N GLY A 113 17.38 -5.67 -3.00
CA GLY A 113 17.77 -6.83 -2.19
C GLY A 113 18.21 -6.52 -0.75
N GLN A 114 18.58 -5.28 -0.41
CA GLN A 114 18.96 -4.90 0.96
C GLN A 114 17.83 -4.17 1.71
N PRO A 115 17.26 -4.78 2.78
CA PRO A 115 16.26 -4.13 3.63
C PRO A 115 16.83 -2.89 4.32
N PHE A 116 16.12 -1.76 4.22
CA PHE A 116 16.41 -0.60 5.07
C PHE A 116 15.55 -0.68 6.34
N HIS A 117 16.19 -0.35 7.47
CA HIS A 117 15.62 -0.42 8.81
C HIS A 117 15.27 0.98 9.30
N PHE A 118 13.98 1.28 9.38
CA PHE A 118 13.49 2.56 9.90
C PHE A 118 13.36 2.51 11.42
N PRO A 119 13.93 3.48 12.17
CA PRO A 119 13.77 3.56 13.62
C PRO A 119 12.30 3.62 14.06
N LYS A 120 11.95 2.95 15.16
CA LYS A 120 10.61 3.06 15.78
C LYS A 120 10.65 3.08 17.31
N GLY A 121 9.74 3.84 17.90
CA GLY A 121 9.48 3.94 19.33
C GLY A 121 8.08 3.50 19.74
N VAL A 122 7.76 3.72 21.02
CA VAL A 122 6.40 3.56 21.55
C VAL A 122 5.46 4.62 20.97
N VAL A 123 5.95 5.85 20.82
CA VAL A 123 5.18 6.98 20.26
C VAL A 123 4.70 6.69 18.83
N ASP A 124 5.55 6.06 18.00
CA ASP A 124 5.19 5.68 16.63
C ASP A 124 4.09 4.63 16.60
N GLN A 125 4.08 3.69 17.56
CA GLN A 125 3.05 2.64 17.63
C GLN A 125 1.69 3.22 18.03
N ASP A 126 1.67 4.14 19.00
CA ASP A 126 0.45 4.78 19.46
C ASP A 126 -0.16 5.68 18.38
N ASN A 127 0.68 6.49 17.72
CA ASN A 127 0.26 7.33 16.60
C ASN A 127 -0.17 6.50 15.38
N SER A 128 0.54 5.42 15.04
CA SER A 128 0.15 4.52 13.94
C SER A 128 -1.18 3.83 14.21
N TYR A 129 -1.43 3.43 15.47
CA TYR A 129 -2.73 2.88 15.88
C TYR A 129 -3.84 3.92 15.72
N ALA A 130 -3.63 5.14 16.20
CA ALA A 130 -4.62 6.21 16.14
C ALA A 130 -4.94 6.62 14.69
N ALA A 131 -3.90 6.80 13.86
CA ALA A 131 -4.03 7.03 12.43
C ALA A 131 -4.86 5.94 11.75
N MET A 132 -4.49 4.66 11.92
CA MET A 132 -5.22 3.53 11.32
C MET A 132 -6.69 3.47 11.76
N TRP A 133 -6.99 3.77 13.03
CA TRP A 133 -8.36 3.70 13.53
C TRP A 133 -9.21 4.93 13.21
N SER A 134 -8.62 6.07 12.87
CA SER A 134 -9.36 7.31 12.54
C SER A 134 -10.41 7.10 11.44
N TYR A 135 -10.00 6.54 10.30
CA TYR A 135 -10.89 6.26 9.18
C TYR A 135 -11.72 4.98 9.36
N ARG A 136 -11.19 3.97 10.07
CA ARG A 136 -11.94 2.72 10.30
C ARG A 136 -13.13 2.94 11.22
N ILE A 137 -13.00 3.81 12.24
CA ILE A 137 -14.12 4.22 13.08
C ILE A 137 -15.16 4.95 12.23
N ASP A 138 -14.73 5.82 11.31
CA ASP A 138 -15.60 6.51 10.37
C ASP A 138 -16.41 5.54 9.48
N GLN A 139 -15.84 4.37 9.18
CA GLN A 139 -16.51 3.27 8.48
C GLN A 139 -17.42 2.39 9.34
N GLY A 140 -17.60 2.71 10.63
CA GLY A 140 -18.43 1.93 11.56
C GLY A 140 -17.73 0.70 12.16
N LEU A 141 -16.40 0.61 12.03
CA LEU A 141 -15.61 -0.50 12.56
C LEU A 141 -15.08 -0.20 13.97
N SER A 142 -14.82 -1.27 14.70
CA SER A 142 -14.27 -1.25 16.06
C SER A 142 -13.12 -2.24 16.20
N ALA A 143 -12.20 -1.97 17.13
CA ALA A 143 -10.95 -2.73 17.30
C ALA A 143 -11.08 -4.23 17.59
N PHE A 144 -12.27 -4.68 17.96
CA PHE A 144 -12.56 -6.08 18.30
C PHE A 144 -13.64 -6.70 17.42
N ASP A 145 -14.04 -6.00 16.37
CA ASP A 145 -14.87 -6.59 15.34
C ASP A 145 -14.15 -7.76 14.71
N ALA A 146 -14.90 -8.82 14.39
CA ALA A 146 -14.33 -10.03 13.82
C ALA A 146 -13.65 -9.69 12.49
N SER A 147 -12.33 -9.90 12.39
CA SER A 147 -11.57 -9.49 11.21
C SER A 147 -10.79 -10.62 10.57
N LEU A 148 -10.90 -10.75 9.25
CA LEU A 148 -10.08 -11.70 8.49
C LEU A 148 -8.95 -10.95 7.79
N ILE A 149 -7.72 -11.31 8.09
CA ILE A 149 -6.52 -10.68 7.51
C ILE A 149 -5.94 -11.60 6.44
N VAL A 150 -6.00 -11.18 5.19
CA VAL A 150 -5.44 -11.86 4.02
C VAL A 150 -4.05 -11.30 3.75
N THR A 151 -3.02 -11.98 4.23
CA THR A 151 -1.64 -11.50 4.17
C THR A 151 -0.65 -12.66 4.12
N ASN A 152 0.60 -12.38 3.79
CA ASN A 152 1.63 -13.40 3.76
C ASN A 152 1.94 -13.92 5.17
N LEU A 153 1.61 -15.20 5.41
CA LEU A 153 1.85 -15.87 6.69
C LEU A 153 3.33 -16.22 6.93
N HIS A 154 4.13 -16.24 5.86
CA HIS A 154 5.54 -16.63 5.82
C HIS A 154 6.50 -15.45 6.00
N ALA A 155 6.00 -14.21 6.02
CA ALA A 155 6.82 -13.03 6.28
C ALA A 155 7.53 -13.14 7.65
N GLY A 156 8.87 -13.05 7.62
CA GLY A 156 9.72 -13.11 8.81
C GLY A 156 9.86 -14.50 9.44
N SER A 157 9.55 -15.59 8.71
CA SER A 157 9.74 -16.93 9.28
C SER A 157 11.23 -17.27 9.39
N SER A 158 11.71 -17.42 10.63
CA SER A 158 13.07 -17.90 10.93
C SER A 158 13.35 -19.24 10.23
N GLN A 159 14.60 -19.49 9.85
CA GLN A 159 15.04 -20.82 9.40
C GLN A 159 14.94 -21.86 10.53
N ASN A 160 14.95 -21.42 11.79
CA ASN A 160 14.87 -22.27 12.98
C ASN A 160 13.41 -22.63 13.32
N TRP A 161 13.10 -23.94 13.34
CA TRP A 161 11.77 -24.49 13.63
C TRP A 161 11.16 -23.98 14.95
N ASN A 162 11.91 -23.98 16.05
CA ASN A 162 11.39 -23.58 17.37
C ASN A 162 11.02 -22.10 17.42
N GLN A 163 11.80 -21.25 16.75
CA GLN A 163 11.50 -19.83 16.63
C GLN A 163 10.26 -19.59 15.74
N ARG A 164 10.07 -20.38 14.67
CA ARG A 164 8.87 -20.31 13.83
C ARG A 164 7.61 -20.68 14.60
N VAL A 165 7.65 -21.78 15.35
CA VAL A 165 6.51 -22.24 16.17
C VAL A 165 6.17 -21.17 17.22
N THR A 166 7.16 -20.65 17.93
CA THR A 166 6.98 -19.60 18.93
C THR A 166 6.38 -18.33 18.31
N ALA A 167 6.93 -17.85 17.20
CA ALA A 167 6.41 -16.67 16.50
C ALA A 167 4.97 -16.88 16.01
N LYS A 168 4.63 -18.09 15.54
CA LYS A 168 3.27 -18.45 15.13
C LYS A 168 2.32 -18.48 16.33
N LEU A 169 2.73 -19.04 17.47
CA LEU A 169 1.91 -19.04 18.69
C LEU A 169 1.65 -17.63 19.22
N ILE A 170 2.69 -16.79 19.30
CA ILE A 170 2.55 -15.38 19.70
C ILE A 170 1.62 -14.63 18.74
N ARG A 171 1.76 -14.87 17.43
CA ARG A 171 0.89 -14.26 16.42
C ARG A 171 -0.56 -14.71 16.58
N SER A 172 -0.81 -16.02 16.71
CA SER A 172 -2.15 -16.56 16.95
C SER A 172 -2.77 -16.03 18.23
N ALA A 173 -1.98 -15.87 19.31
CA ALA A 173 -2.46 -15.28 20.55
C ALA A 173 -2.84 -13.80 20.36
N LYS A 174 -2.01 -13.01 19.65
CA LYS A 174 -2.33 -11.62 19.30
C LYS A 174 -3.58 -11.51 18.43
N ASP A 175 -3.67 -12.37 17.42
CA ASP A 175 -4.81 -12.38 16.51
C ASP A 175 -6.09 -12.74 17.27
N LEU A 176 -6.03 -13.77 18.13
CA LEU A 176 -7.12 -14.11 19.05
C LEU A 176 -7.49 -12.92 19.92
N LEU A 177 -6.51 -12.25 20.57
CA LEU A 177 -6.76 -11.10 21.43
C LEU A 177 -7.54 -9.99 20.73
N VAL A 178 -7.37 -9.77 19.43
CA VAL A 178 -8.10 -8.72 18.69
C VAL A 178 -9.26 -9.28 17.84
N ASN A 179 -9.73 -10.50 18.15
CA ASN A 179 -10.78 -11.18 17.40
C ASN A 179 -10.52 -11.23 15.89
N SER A 180 -9.28 -11.53 15.52
CA SER A 180 -8.86 -11.65 14.13
C SER A 180 -8.40 -13.07 13.79
N ARG A 181 -8.52 -13.43 12.51
CA ARG A 181 -7.95 -14.65 11.93
C ARG A 181 -7.17 -14.30 10.69
N ARG A 182 -6.22 -15.16 10.32
CA ARG A 182 -5.42 -14.96 9.10
C ARG A 182 -5.62 -16.05 8.05
N VAL A 183 -5.55 -15.61 6.80
CA VAL A 183 -5.43 -16.46 5.62
C VAL A 183 -4.19 -16.04 4.87
N ASP A 184 -3.54 -16.99 4.23
CA ASP A 184 -2.44 -16.68 3.34
C ASP A 184 -2.92 -15.80 2.18
N GLY A 185 -2.24 -14.69 1.95
CA GLY A 185 -2.51 -13.78 0.84
C GLY A 185 -2.08 -14.34 -0.50
N PHE A 186 -1.20 -15.35 -0.53
CA PHE A 186 -0.79 -16.01 -1.75
C PHE A 186 -1.85 -17.03 -2.23
N ILE A 187 -2.93 -16.50 -2.81
CA ILE A 187 -4.03 -17.26 -3.40
C ILE A 187 -3.74 -17.52 -4.88
N ALA A 188 -2.87 -18.49 -5.16
CA ALA A 188 -2.44 -18.86 -6.52
C ALA A 188 -3.17 -20.08 -7.10
N SER A 189 -4.19 -20.60 -6.41
CA SER A 189 -4.98 -21.75 -6.91
C SER A 189 -6.40 -21.73 -6.36
N SER A 190 -7.30 -22.37 -7.12
CA SER A 190 -8.70 -22.58 -6.70
C SER A 190 -8.81 -23.24 -5.34
N GLU A 191 -7.94 -24.22 -5.02
CA GLU A 191 -7.95 -24.89 -3.71
C GLU A 191 -7.63 -23.93 -2.55
N LYS A 192 -6.70 -22.99 -2.75
CA LYS A 192 -6.38 -21.97 -1.74
C LYS A 192 -7.52 -20.98 -1.57
N ALA A 193 -8.15 -20.56 -2.67
CA ALA A 193 -9.33 -19.71 -2.63
C ALA A 193 -10.50 -20.41 -1.91
N ASP A 194 -10.74 -21.70 -2.19
CA ASP A 194 -11.76 -22.51 -1.51
C ASP A 194 -11.51 -22.60 0.00
N LYS A 195 -10.25 -22.75 0.42
CA LYS A 195 -9.87 -22.73 1.83
C LYS A 195 -10.15 -21.37 2.47
N ALA A 196 -9.92 -20.27 1.76
CA ALA A 196 -10.22 -18.92 2.24
C ALA A 196 -11.73 -18.70 2.40
N ILE A 197 -12.53 -19.08 1.40
CA ILE A 197 -14.00 -19.02 1.42
C ILE A 197 -14.55 -19.82 2.60
N ARG A 198 -14.12 -21.07 2.80
CA ARG A 198 -14.54 -21.87 3.96
C ARG A 198 -14.22 -21.19 5.29
N LYS A 199 -13.06 -20.53 5.40
CA LYS A 199 -12.73 -19.77 6.60
C LYS A 199 -13.63 -18.55 6.80
N ILE A 200 -13.98 -17.83 5.73
CA ILE A 200 -14.94 -16.71 5.78
C ILE A 200 -16.28 -17.22 6.32
N GLN A 201 -16.83 -18.29 5.74
CA GLN A 201 -18.11 -18.88 6.15
C GLN A 201 -18.13 -19.35 7.60
N GLN A 202 -17.04 -19.97 8.07
CA GLN A 202 -16.93 -20.46 9.44
C GLN A 202 -16.69 -19.35 10.46
N PHE A 203 -15.86 -18.36 10.12
CA PHE A 203 -15.47 -17.30 11.06
C PHE A 203 -16.45 -16.14 11.10
N LYS A 204 -17.13 -15.86 9.98
CA LYS A 204 -18.07 -14.75 9.82
C LYS A 204 -17.46 -13.39 10.19
N PRO A 205 -16.39 -12.97 9.48
CA PRO A 205 -15.76 -11.69 9.77
C PRO A 205 -16.73 -10.53 9.46
N LYS A 206 -16.74 -9.52 10.32
CA LYS A 206 -17.40 -8.23 10.04
C LYS A 206 -16.65 -7.47 8.95
N TYR A 207 -15.32 -7.57 8.91
CA TYR A 207 -14.52 -6.98 7.83
C TYR A 207 -13.34 -7.87 7.43
N ILE A 208 -12.94 -7.75 6.18
CA ILE A 208 -11.74 -8.41 5.63
C ILE A 208 -10.72 -7.32 5.33
N ILE A 209 -9.44 -7.58 5.61
CA ILE A 209 -8.34 -6.69 5.22
C ILE A 209 -7.22 -7.46 4.54
N GLY A 210 -6.67 -6.95 3.44
CA GLY A 210 -5.56 -7.62 2.78
C GLY A 210 -5.12 -7.01 1.47
N TYR A 211 -4.32 -7.78 0.74
CA TYR A 211 -3.80 -7.37 -0.56
C TYR A 211 -4.90 -7.49 -1.64
N PRO A 212 -5.05 -6.47 -2.51
CA PRO A 212 -5.93 -6.51 -3.68
C PRO A 212 -5.88 -7.82 -4.45
N SER A 213 -4.68 -8.28 -4.83
CA SER A 213 -4.48 -9.50 -5.60
C SER A 213 -5.08 -10.75 -4.94
N GLY A 214 -4.78 -10.99 -3.66
CA GLY A 214 -5.29 -12.14 -2.94
C GLY A 214 -6.80 -12.09 -2.73
N ILE A 215 -7.35 -10.91 -2.43
CA ILE A 215 -8.79 -10.73 -2.21
C ILE A 215 -9.58 -10.89 -3.51
N LEU A 216 -9.07 -10.35 -4.63
CA LEU A 216 -9.66 -10.51 -5.96
C LEU A 216 -9.84 -11.99 -6.33
N GLN A 217 -8.83 -12.83 -6.05
CA GLN A 217 -8.91 -14.27 -6.33
C GLN A 217 -9.96 -14.97 -5.47
N ILE A 218 -10.16 -14.55 -4.22
CA ILE A 218 -11.23 -15.06 -3.36
C ILE A 218 -12.60 -14.65 -3.92
N ALA A 219 -12.75 -13.39 -4.35
CA ALA A 219 -13.99 -12.85 -4.90
C ALA A 219 -14.40 -13.57 -6.21
N LEU A 220 -13.46 -13.69 -7.16
CA LEU A 220 -13.67 -14.43 -8.41
C LEU A 220 -14.11 -15.87 -8.15
N ARG A 221 -13.45 -16.56 -7.21
CA ARG A 221 -13.80 -17.95 -6.87
C ARG A 221 -15.16 -18.04 -6.17
N ALA A 222 -15.49 -17.11 -5.29
CA ALA A 222 -16.79 -17.09 -4.60
C ALA A 222 -17.93 -16.90 -5.62
N LYS A 223 -17.75 -15.97 -6.56
CA LYS A 223 -18.67 -15.74 -7.68
C LYS A 223 -18.81 -16.98 -8.56
N GLN A 224 -17.69 -17.61 -8.94
CA GLN A 224 -17.69 -18.83 -9.76
C GLN A 224 -18.46 -19.98 -9.11
N LEU A 225 -18.34 -20.16 -7.79
CA LEU A 225 -19.00 -21.23 -7.05
C LEU A 225 -20.44 -20.91 -6.66
N GLY A 226 -20.87 -19.64 -6.76
CA GLY A 226 -22.20 -19.20 -6.29
C GLY A 226 -22.43 -19.49 -4.81
N VAL A 227 -21.41 -19.30 -3.96
CA VAL A 227 -21.48 -19.64 -2.53
C VAL A 227 -22.15 -18.54 -1.71
N ASP A 228 -22.94 -18.94 -0.72
CA ASP A 228 -23.43 -18.02 0.30
C ASP A 228 -22.30 -17.59 1.24
N LEU A 229 -22.12 -16.28 1.37
CA LEU A 229 -21.18 -15.65 2.28
C LEU A 229 -21.93 -15.00 3.46
N PRO A 230 -21.32 -14.94 4.66
CA PRO A 230 -21.84 -14.13 5.75
C PRO A 230 -21.82 -12.65 5.35
N VAL A 231 -22.64 -11.83 6.02
CA VAL A 231 -22.58 -10.38 5.85
C VAL A 231 -21.20 -9.88 6.27
N ILE A 232 -20.48 -9.30 5.32
CA ILE A 232 -19.23 -8.57 5.52
C ILE A 232 -19.56 -7.09 5.29
N GLU A 233 -19.21 -6.23 6.25
CA GLU A 233 -19.51 -4.80 6.17
C GLU A 233 -18.49 -4.05 5.32
N ARG A 234 -17.21 -4.45 5.38
CA ARG A 234 -16.11 -3.78 4.67
C ARG A 234 -15.03 -4.75 4.20
N ILE A 235 -14.51 -4.50 2.99
CA ILE A 235 -13.28 -5.10 2.46
C ILE A 235 -12.22 -4.00 2.36
N ILE A 236 -11.25 -4.01 3.27
CA ILE A 236 -10.15 -3.04 3.30
C ILE A 236 -8.98 -3.57 2.46
N LEU A 237 -8.68 -2.89 1.37
CA LEU A 237 -7.57 -3.20 0.49
C LEU A 237 -6.38 -2.31 0.80
N THR A 238 -5.19 -2.88 0.86
CA THR A 238 -3.96 -2.14 1.17
C THR A 238 -2.74 -2.76 0.51
N SER A 239 -1.62 -2.04 0.54
CA SER A 239 -0.27 -2.52 0.21
C SER A 239 0.02 -2.82 -1.27
N GLU A 240 -0.94 -2.66 -2.18
CA GLU A 240 -0.82 -2.73 -3.64
C GLU A 240 -1.75 -1.69 -4.30
N SER A 241 -1.45 -1.29 -5.52
CA SER A 241 -2.40 -0.54 -6.36
C SER A 241 -3.51 -1.46 -6.87
N ILE A 242 -4.69 -0.89 -7.11
CA ILE A 242 -5.87 -1.60 -7.63
C ILE A 242 -6.50 -0.81 -8.77
N PHE A 243 -7.14 -1.49 -9.72
CA PHE A 243 -7.92 -0.88 -10.81
C PHE A 243 -9.41 -0.85 -10.44
N SER A 244 -10.18 0.08 -11.01
CA SER A 244 -11.60 0.24 -10.68
C SER A 244 -12.42 -1.02 -11.00
N GLU A 245 -12.09 -1.73 -12.07
CA GLU A 245 -12.75 -2.97 -12.46
C GLU A 245 -12.47 -4.11 -11.46
N ASP A 246 -11.25 -4.15 -10.88
CA ASP A 246 -10.91 -5.12 -9.83
C ASP A 246 -11.73 -4.82 -8.54
N ILE A 247 -12.08 -3.55 -8.28
CA ILE A 247 -12.95 -3.17 -7.15
C ILE A 247 -14.37 -3.71 -7.37
N GLU A 248 -14.96 -3.47 -8.53
CA GLU A 248 -16.31 -3.95 -8.88
C GLU A 248 -16.42 -5.48 -8.75
N ILE A 249 -15.41 -6.21 -9.24
CA ILE A 249 -15.35 -7.67 -9.12
C ILE A 249 -15.28 -8.11 -7.65
N ILE A 250 -14.52 -7.40 -6.81
CA ILE A 250 -14.42 -7.71 -5.38
C ILE A 250 -15.75 -7.44 -4.67
N GLU A 251 -16.39 -6.31 -4.96
CA GLU A 251 -17.67 -5.94 -4.35
C GLU A 251 -18.77 -6.93 -4.71
N ASP A 252 -18.84 -7.34 -5.98
CA ASP A 252 -19.78 -8.35 -6.46
C ASP A 252 -19.45 -9.75 -5.91
N GLY A 253 -18.18 -10.19 -5.96
CA GLY A 253 -17.81 -11.53 -5.51
C GLY A 253 -17.92 -11.74 -4.00
N LEU A 254 -17.75 -10.69 -3.19
CA LEU A 254 -17.82 -10.75 -1.72
C LEU A 254 -19.08 -10.10 -1.15
N GLN A 255 -19.94 -9.52 -1.99
CA GLN A 255 -21.20 -8.86 -1.60
C GLN A 255 -20.99 -7.81 -0.49
N SER A 256 -19.91 -7.02 -0.60
CA SER A 256 -19.48 -6.07 0.42
C SER A 256 -18.78 -4.88 -0.20
N ARG A 257 -18.89 -3.71 0.42
CA ARG A 257 -18.21 -2.49 -0.03
C ARG A 257 -16.71 -2.57 0.15
N VAL A 258 -15.97 -2.05 -0.81
CA VAL A 258 -14.51 -1.89 -0.74
C VAL A 258 -14.15 -0.57 -0.08
N SER A 259 -13.01 -0.58 0.60
CA SER A 259 -12.34 0.59 1.16
C SER A 259 -10.85 0.43 0.94
N ILE A 260 -10.15 1.52 0.67
CA ILE A 260 -8.71 1.52 0.43
C ILE A 260 -8.01 2.16 1.63
N GLU A 261 -6.92 1.54 2.06
CA GLU A 261 -5.98 2.08 3.03
C GLU A 261 -4.63 2.30 2.34
N TYR A 262 -4.26 3.57 2.17
CA TYR A 262 -2.99 3.95 1.60
C TYR A 262 -1.99 4.32 2.70
N GLY A 263 -0.76 3.82 2.57
CA GLY A 263 0.29 4.06 3.54
C GLY A 263 1.56 3.29 3.21
N SER A 264 2.56 3.47 4.07
CA SER A 264 3.84 2.76 3.96
C SER A 264 4.33 2.27 5.31
N ILE A 265 5.36 1.44 5.31
CA ILE A 265 5.99 0.97 6.56
C ILE A 265 6.63 2.15 7.29
N GLU A 266 7.17 3.09 6.53
CA GLU A 266 7.88 4.27 7.00
C GLU A 266 6.94 5.30 7.63
N THR A 267 5.74 5.44 7.07
CA THR A 267 4.79 6.51 7.40
C THR A 267 3.56 6.03 8.16
N GLY A 268 3.30 4.72 8.22
CA GLY A 268 2.01 4.22 8.65
C GLY A 268 0.91 4.56 7.64
N VAL A 269 -0.33 4.68 8.10
CA VAL A 269 -1.46 5.07 7.24
C VAL A 269 -1.38 6.55 6.91
N LEU A 270 -1.48 6.87 5.62
CA LEU A 270 -1.43 8.22 5.06
C LEU A 270 -2.81 8.73 4.65
N ALA A 271 -3.64 7.84 4.10
CA ALA A 271 -4.99 8.16 3.65
C ALA A 271 -5.89 6.94 3.72
N GLY A 272 -7.20 7.17 3.88
CA GLY A 272 -8.20 6.11 3.91
C GLY A 272 -9.51 6.54 3.28
N THR A 273 -10.29 5.55 2.83
CA THR A 273 -11.66 5.77 2.33
C THR A 273 -12.54 6.38 3.43
N PRO A 274 -13.20 7.53 3.17
CA PRO A 274 -14.21 8.08 4.07
C PRO A 274 -15.38 7.10 4.32
N GLY A 275 -16.01 7.17 5.50
CA GLY A 275 -17.07 6.26 5.93
C GLY A 275 -18.26 6.21 5.00
N SER A 276 -18.68 7.37 4.49
CA SER A 276 -19.77 7.50 3.51
C SER A 276 -19.32 7.32 2.05
N GLY A 277 -18.02 7.21 1.80
CA GLY A 277 -17.44 7.18 0.46
C GLY A 277 -17.46 5.80 -0.20
N GLU A 278 -17.26 5.81 -1.51
CA GLU A 278 -16.80 4.66 -2.29
C GLU A 278 -15.30 4.43 -2.06
N ALA A 279 -14.68 3.52 -2.80
CA ALA A 279 -13.25 3.24 -2.68
C ALA A 279 -12.36 4.49 -2.83
N TRP A 280 -12.73 5.44 -3.69
CA TRP A 280 -12.01 6.69 -3.98
C TRP A 280 -12.97 7.92 -3.94
N PRO A 281 -12.45 9.14 -3.74
CA PRO A 281 -11.08 9.48 -3.36
C PRO A 281 -10.78 9.14 -1.89
N LEU A 282 -9.49 9.02 -1.55
CA LEU A 282 -9.04 8.83 -0.16
C LEU A 282 -8.84 10.17 0.51
N ARG A 283 -9.30 10.30 1.75
CA ARG A 283 -9.02 11.47 2.58
C ARG A 283 -7.69 11.27 3.30
N THR A 284 -6.81 12.28 3.24
CA THR A 284 -5.51 12.22 3.90
C THR A 284 -5.62 12.49 5.40
N LEU A 285 -4.75 11.85 6.18
CA LEU A 285 -4.64 12.06 7.61
C LEU A 285 -3.71 13.26 7.88
N TRP A 286 -4.18 14.44 7.47
CA TRP A 286 -3.40 15.67 7.34
C TRP A 286 -2.74 16.15 8.64
N TRP A 287 -3.20 15.70 9.82
CA TRP A 287 -2.60 16.01 11.13
C TRP A 287 -1.43 15.08 11.50
N HIS A 288 -1.33 13.90 10.87
CA HIS A 288 -0.20 13.00 11.08
C HIS A 288 0.96 13.27 10.13
N ASN A 289 0.63 13.58 8.87
CA ASN A 289 1.60 13.83 7.81
C ASN A 289 1.07 14.91 6.86
N LEU A 290 1.97 15.76 6.39
CA LEU A 290 1.80 16.59 5.23
C LEU A 290 2.19 15.77 4.00
N ILE A 291 1.30 15.72 3.00
CA ILE A 291 1.56 15.09 1.71
C ILE A 291 1.58 16.20 0.67
N ARG A 292 2.58 16.20 -0.21
CA ARG A 292 2.66 17.09 -1.37
C ARG A 292 2.93 16.27 -2.62
N SER A 293 2.54 16.83 -3.77
CA SER A 293 2.85 16.26 -5.07
C SER A 293 4.12 16.91 -5.60
N GLY A 294 5.20 16.13 -5.69
CA GLY A 294 6.45 16.56 -6.34
C GLY A 294 6.39 16.41 -7.85
N ASP A 295 7.56 16.48 -8.48
CA ASP A 295 7.72 16.24 -9.91
C ASP A 295 7.17 14.85 -10.31
N ASN A 296 6.54 14.77 -11.49
CA ASN A 296 5.87 13.55 -11.99
C ASN A 296 4.84 12.95 -11.03
N ASN A 297 4.20 13.79 -10.22
CA ASN A 297 3.21 13.42 -9.22
C ASN A 297 3.73 12.44 -8.15
N GLU A 298 5.02 12.50 -7.82
CA GLU A 298 5.58 11.70 -6.72
C GLU A 298 5.02 12.17 -5.38
N ALA A 299 4.59 11.21 -4.55
CA ALA A 299 4.15 11.49 -3.18
C ALA A 299 5.35 11.87 -2.28
N LEU A 300 5.41 13.14 -1.89
CA LEU A 300 6.35 13.67 -0.92
C LEU A 300 5.70 13.77 0.45
N VAL A 301 6.31 13.17 1.46
CA VAL A 301 5.73 13.07 2.81
C VAL A 301 6.59 13.77 3.84
N THR A 302 5.95 14.57 4.70
CA THR A 302 6.55 15.14 5.91
C THR A 302 5.74 14.73 7.14
N SER A 303 6.40 14.11 8.12
CA SER A 303 5.78 13.75 9.40
C SER A 303 5.44 15.01 10.20
N LEU A 304 4.22 15.07 10.74
CA LEU A 304 3.75 16.16 11.60
C LEU A 304 3.49 15.68 13.03
N SER A 305 3.02 14.43 13.17
CA SER A 305 2.87 13.80 14.47
C SER A 305 4.22 13.38 15.08
N PRO A 306 4.35 13.34 16.42
CA PRO A 306 5.58 12.92 17.08
C PRO A 306 6.04 11.52 16.65
N ARG A 307 7.33 11.40 16.34
CA ARG A 307 8.02 10.17 15.95
C ARG A 307 9.40 10.14 16.56
N VAL A 308 9.96 8.94 16.77
CA VAL A 308 11.39 8.85 17.16
C VAL A 308 12.28 9.40 16.05
N PHE A 309 11.93 9.13 14.80
CA PHE A 309 12.62 9.63 13.62
C PHE A 309 11.57 10.15 12.64
N PRO A 310 11.28 11.46 12.62
CA PRO A 310 10.35 12.03 11.65
C PRO A 310 10.96 11.99 10.26
N LEU A 311 10.13 11.93 9.23
CA LEU A 311 10.55 12.08 7.83
C LEU A 311 10.22 13.51 7.39
N VAL A 312 11.17 14.22 6.80
CA VAL A 312 10.97 15.60 6.30
C VAL A 312 11.30 15.65 4.83
N ASN A 313 10.34 16.14 4.03
CA ASN A 313 10.40 16.18 2.57
C ASN A 313 10.84 14.84 1.95
N TYR A 314 10.22 13.74 2.37
CA TYR A 314 10.64 12.39 2.01
C TYR A 314 9.95 11.88 0.75
N SER A 315 10.74 11.44 -0.23
CA SER A 315 10.25 10.74 -1.42
C SER A 315 9.79 9.33 -1.04
N LEU A 316 8.49 9.09 -1.19
CA LEU A 316 7.90 7.78 -0.88
C LEU A 316 8.17 6.75 -1.99
N GLY A 317 8.47 7.23 -3.20
CA GLY A 317 8.63 6.44 -4.41
C GLY A 317 7.32 5.90 -4.96
N ASP A 318 6.20 6.54 -4.61
CA ASP A 318 4.85 6.25 -5.12
C ASP A 318 4.38 7.43 -5.99
N VAL A 319 3.61 7.14 -7.05
CA VAL A 319 2.96 8.14 -7.89
C VAL A 319 1.49 8.22 -7.50
N ILE A 320 0.98 9.43 -7.26
CA ILE A 320 -0.40 9.67 -6.83
C ILE A 320 -1.15 10.55 -7.83
N GLU A 321 -2.42 10.27 -8.03
CA GLU A 321 -3.33 11.20 -8.69
C GLU A 321 -3.98 12.05 -7.60
N VAL A 322 -3.81 13.36 -7.69
CA VAL A 322 -4.27 14.30 -6.67
C VAL A 322 -5.74 14.63 -6.91
N GLY A 323 -6.58 14.46 -5.88
CA GLY A 323 -7.99 14.86 -5.94
C GLY A 323 -8.21 16.29 -5.45
N LYS A 324 -7.74 16.58 -4.23
CA LYS A 324 -7.91 17.89 -3.58
C LYS A 324 -6.62 18.35 -2.93
N VAL A 325 -6.32 19.65 -3.07
CA VAL A 325 -5.13 20.32 -2.51
C VAL A 325 -5.55 21.58 -1.77
N SER A 326 -4.87 21.90 -0.68
CA SER A 326 -4.99 23.17 0.02
C SER A 326 -4.27 24.32 -0.69
N SER A 327 -4.42 25.53 -0.16
CA SER A 327 -3.78 26.74 -0.71
C SER A 327 -2.25 26.71 -0.66
N GLN A 328 -1.65 25.95 0.26
CA GLN A 328 -0.19 25.83 0.41
C GLN A 328 0.34 24.46 -0.05
N GLY A 329 -0.41 23.75 -0.91
CA GLY A 329 0.08 22.54 -1.57
C GLY A 329 -0.08 21.25 -0.78
N SER A 330 -0.78 21.25 0.37
CA SER A 330 -1.09 20.00 1.09
C SER A 330 -2.16 19.22 0.34
N VAL A 331 -1.84 17.98 -0.04
CA VAL A 331 -2.80 17.03 -0.62
C VAL A 331 -3.77 16.59 0.50
N LEU A 332 -5.04 16.92 0.30
CA LEU A 332 -6.15 16.62 1.23
C LEU A 332 -6.95 15.41 0.78
N GLU A 333 -7.02 15.17 -0.53
CA GLU A 333 -7.63 13.98 -1.11
C GLU A 333 -6.76 13.39 -2.23
N ILE A 334 -6.65 12.07 -2.24
CA ILE A 334 -5.93 11.30 -3.26
C ILE A 334 -6.97 10.58 -4.12
N GLN A 335 -6.99 10.87 -5.42
CA GLN A 335 -7.92 10.28 -6.37
C GLN A 335 -7.51 8.85 -6.76
N ASN A 336 -6.20 8.57 -6.81
CA ASN A 336 -5.65 7.25 -7.12
C ASN A 336 -4.20 7.11 -6.67
N VAL A 337 -3.72 5.86 -6.54
CA VAL A 337 -2.29 5.54 -6.37
C VAL A 337 -1.84 4.71 -7.56
N GLU A 338 -1.13 5.35 -8.49
CA GLU A 338 -0.72 4.76 -9.78
C GLU A 338 0.41 3.73 -9.66
N GLY A 339 0.99 3.56 -8.48
CA GLY A 339 2.05 2.59 -8.23
C GLY A 339 3.36 3.27 -7.91
N ARG A 340 4.48 2.67 -8.32
CA ARG A 340 5.81 3.14 -7.94
C ARG A 340 6.45 3.99 -9.04
N THR A 341 7.21 5.02 -8.64
CA THR A 341 7.97 5.88 -9.58
C THR A 341 8.99 5.10 -10.41
N ARG A 342 9.49 3.98 -9.87
CA ARG A 342 10.43 3.08 -10.55
C ARG A 342 9.78 2.01 -11.44
N ASP A 343 8.45 1.85 -11.37
CA ASP A 343 7.73 0.85 -12.17
C ASP A 343 7.54 1.39 -13.59
N THR A 344 8.67 1.65 -14.25
CA THR A 344 8.77 2.16 -15.61
C THR A 344 9.47 1.16 -16.51
N LEU A 345 9.06 1.11 -17.78
CA LEU A 345 9.61 0.21 -18.79
C LEU A 345 10.19 1.02 -19.94
N LYS A 346 11.35 0.60 -20.44
CA LYS A 346 12.02 1.24 -21.56
C LYS A 346 11.64 0.57 -22.87
N LEU A 347 11.15 1.33 -23.84
CA LEU A 347 10.71 0.81 -25.14
C LEU A 347 11.10 1.75 -26.29
N PRO A 348 11.35 1.23 -27.49
CA PRO A 348 11.74 2.05 -28.63
C PRO A 348 10.53 2.76 -29.24
N SER A 349 10.66 4.06 -29.46
CA SER A 349 9.75 4.85 -30.27
C SER A 349 9.84 4.43 -31.75
N LYS A 350 8.88 4.89 -32.56
CA LYS A 350 8.89 4.71 -34.01
C LYS A 350 10.18 5.22 -34.65
N ASN A 351 10.79 6.24 -34.07
CA ASN A 351 12.03 6.85 -34.54
C ASN A 351 13.30 6.11 -34.06
N GLY A 352 13.15 5.10 -33.20
CA GLY A 352 14.26 4.30 -32.66
C GLY A 352 14.83 4.80 -31.34
N GLU A 353 14.34 5.93 -30.81
CA GLU A 353 14.73 6.44 -29.50
C GLU A 353 14.13 5.59 -28.38
N ILE A 354 14.90 5.32 -27.33
CA ILE A 354 14.40 4.60 -26.15
C ILE A 354 13.65 5.58 -25.25
N VAL A 355 12.38 5.30 -24.99
CA VAL A 355 11.50 6.10 -24.15
C VAL A 355 11.09 5.29 -22.92
N SER A 356 11.03 5.94 -21.77
CA SER A 356 10.53 5.34 -20.53
C SER A 356 9.02 5.52 -20.43
N PHE A 357 8.29 4.45 -20.15
CA PHE A 357 6.84 4.43 -20.02
C PHE A 357 6.43 3.96 -18.63
N SER A 358 5.37 4.54 -18.07
CA SER A 358 4.72 3.98 -16.88
C SER A 358 4.18 2.59 -17.19
N ALA A 359 4.60 1.60 -16.40
CA ALA A 359 4.12 0.23 -16.56
C ALA A 359 2.61 0.14 -16.34
N ARG A 360 2.05 0.95 -15.43
CA ARG A 360 0.60 0.97 -15.20
C ARG A 360 -0.17 1.52 -16.39
N SER A 361 0.33 2.56 -17.06
CA SER A 361 -0.30 3.09 -18.27
C SER A 361 -0.34 2.05 -19.40
N LEU A 362 0.72 1.25 -19.55
CA LEU A 362 0.75 0.13 -20.48
C LEU A 362 -0.27 -0.96 -20.07
N VAL A 363 -0.33 -1.33 -18.79
CA VAL A 363 -1.33 -2.28 -18.28
C VAL A 363 -2.76 -1.79 -18.52
N ASN A 364 -3.07 -0.51 -18.30
CA ASN A 364 -4.38 0.07 -18.61
C ASN A 364 -4.77 -0.10 -20.08
N CYS A 365 -3.79 -0.03 -21.00
CA CYS A 365 -4.06 -0.25 -22.42
C CYS A 365 -4.27 -1.72 -22.76
N ILE A 366 -3.53 -2.61 -22.08
CA ILE A 366 -3.59 -4.06 -22.31
C ILE A 366 -4.87 -4.65 -21.72
N ARG A 367 -5.28 -4.20 -20.53
CA ARG A 367 -6.50 -4.62 -19.84
C ARG A 367 -7.74 -4.03 -20.54
N ASN A 368 -8.09 -4.63 -21.68
CA ASN A 368 -9.18 -4.19 -22.56
C ASN A 368 -10.39 -5.14 -22.57
N SER A 369 -10.38 -6.14 -21.69
CA SER A 369 -11.42 -7.17 -21.62
C SER A 369 -11.66 -7.57 -20.18
N ALA A 370 -12.94 -7.71 -19.81
CA ALA A 370 -13.36 -8.22 -18.50
C ALA A 370 -12.92 -9.67 -18.26
N ALA A 371 -12.57 -10.42 -19.32
CA ALA A 371 -12.05 -11.78 -19.19
C ALA A 371 -10.60 -11.83 -18.70
N MET A 372 -9.87 -10.70 -18.69
CA MET A 372 -8.52 -10.62 -18.11
C MET A 372 -8.57 -10.49 -16.59
N GLN A 373 -8.06 -11.48 -15.90
CA GLN A 373 -7.97 -11.48 -14.43
C GLN A 373 -6.69 -10.80 -13.93
N SER A 374 -5.60 -10.86 -14.72
CA SER A 374 -4.33 -10.24 -14.35
C SER A 374 -3.49 -9.92 -15.58
N VAL A 375 -2.76 -8.80 -15.50
CA VAL A 375 -1.72 -8.41 -16.45
C VAL A 375 -0.51 -7.94 -15.66
N GLN A 376 0.66 -8.50 -15.96
CA GLN A 376 1.95 -8.04 -15.45
C GLN A 376 2.91 -7.84 -16.62
N LEU A 377 3.89 -6.96 -16.43
CA LEU A 377 4.87 -6.62 -17.47
C LEU A 377 6.26 -7.02 -17.05
N ALA A 378 7.01 -7.64 -17.95
CA ALA A 378 8.42 -7.94 -17.77
C ALA A 378 9.26 -7.26 -18.85
N GLN A 379 10.27 -6.50 -18.47
CA GLN A 379 11.30 -6.00 -19.40
C GLN A 379 12.20 -7.19 -19.78
N ILE A 380 12.17 -7.61 -21.04
CA ILE A 380 13.05 -8.70 -21.52
C ILE A 380 14.41 -8.11 -21.91
N ASN A 381 14.38 -6.98 -22.60
CA ASN A 381 15.55 -6.18 -22.97
C ASN A 381 15.07 -4.76 -23.31
N GLU A 382 15.96 -3.88 -23.78
CA GLU A 382 15.63 -2.48 -24.11
C GLU A 382 14.66 -2.31 -25.29
N SER A 383 14.43 -3.36 -26.08
CA SER A 383 13.55 -3.36 -27.25
C SER A 383 12.29 -4.23 -27.12
N GLU A 384 12.16 -4.99 -26.03
CA GLU A 384 11.03 -5.90 -25.79
C GLU A 384 10.54 -5.87 -24.34
N VAL A 385 9.22 -5.71 -24.19
CA VAL A 385 8.44 -5.96 -22.99
C VAL A 385 7.51 -7.13 -23.24
N ARG A 386 7.38 -8.02 -22.25
CA ARG A 386 6.44 -9.13 -22.29
C ARG A 386 5.27 -8.86 -21.36
N ALA A 387 4.06 -8.91 -21.90
CA ALA A 387 2.82 -8.90 -21.15
C ALA A 387 2.45 -10.33 -20.75
N LEU A 388 2.45 -10.58 -19.45
CA LEU A 388 2.05 -11.84 -18.82
C LEU A 388 0.57 -11.74 -18.43
N ILE A 389 -0.30 -12.50 -19.10
CA ILE A 389 -1.76 -12.37 -19.00
C ILE A 389 -2.38 -13.63 -18.39
N VAL A 390 -3.22 -13.45 -17.37
CA VAL A 390 -4.11 -14.49 -16.85
C VAL A 390 -5.52 -14.21 -17.35
N ALA A 391 -6.04 -15.04 -18.25
CA ALA A 391 -7.36 -14.89 -18.85
C ALA A 391 -7.93 -16.27 -19.27
N PRO A 392 -8.31 -17.13 -18.30
CA PRO A 392 -8.60 -18.54 -18.55
C PRO A 392 -9.80 -18.77 -19.49
N ASP A 393 -10.76 -17.84 -19.50
CA ASP A 393 -12.00 -17.94 -20.28
C ASP A 393 -11.97 -17.07 -21.55
N ALA A 394 -10.84 -16.44 -21.88
CA ALA A 394 -10.72 -15.54 -23.01
C ALA A 394 -10.13 -16.23 -24.25
N GLU A 395 -10.63 -15.88 -25.43
CA GLU A 395 -9.94 -16.24 -26.68
C GLU A 395 -8.65 -15.43 -26.83
N PRO A 396 -7.46 -16.06 -26.88
CA PRO A 396 -6.18 -15.35 -26.92
C PRO A 396 -6.07 -14.32 -28.05
N GLN A 397 -6.63 -14.64 -29.23
CA GLN A 397 -6.55 -13.77 -30.39
C GLN A 397 -7.34 -12.46 -30.21
N LEU A 398 -8.50 -12.51 -29.53
CA LEU A 398 -9.29 -11.32 -29.24
C LEU A 398 -8.56 -10.38 -28.29
N ILE A 399 -7.93 -10.94 -27.25
CA ILE A 399 -7.08 -10.21 -26.31
C ILE A 399 -5.94 -9.48 -27.04
N VAL A 400 -5.19 -10.22 -27.87
CA VAL A 400 -4.03 -9.67 -28.60
C VAL A 400 -4.46 -8.57 -29.57
N ASN A 401 -5.56 -8.77 -30.32
CA ASN A 401 -6.09 -7.79 -31.26
C ASN A 401 -6.60 -6.52 -30.57
N GLY A 402 -7.33 -6.68 -29.47
CA GLY A 402 -7.78 -5.56 -28.63
C GLY A 402 -6.61 -4.78 -28.06
N MET A 403 -5.57 -5.49 -27.61
CA MET A 403 -4.37 -4.89 -27.01
C MET A 403 -3.64 -4.05 -28.04
N ALA A 404 -3.37 -4.62 -29.21
CA ALA A 404 -2.69 -3.91 -30.29
C ALA A 404 -3.46 -2.65 -30.71
N SER A 405 -4.80 -2.71 -30.75
CA SER A 405 -5.65 -1.56 -31.11
C SER A 405 -5.61 -0.48 -30.02
N SER A 406 -5.69 -0.87 -28.75
CA SER A 406 -5.65 0.05 -27.61
C SER A 406 -4.29 0.74 -27.48
N LEU A 407 -3.19 -0.02 -27.56
CA LEU A 407 -1.84 0.54 -27.56
C LEU A 407 -1.63 1.50 -28.75
N LYS A 408 -2.12 1.16 -29.95
CA LYS A 408 -2.06 2.04 -31.14
C LYS A 408 -2.69 3.40 -30.93
N ARG A 409 -3.82 3.41 -30.24
CA ARG A 409 -4.56 4.63 -29.94
C ARG A 409 -3.87 5.44 -28.84
N SER A 410 -3.46 4.81 -27.76
CA SER A 410 -2.91 5.50 -26.58
C SER A 410 -1.44 5.91 -26.75
N PHE A 411 -0.66 5.18 -27.54
CA PHE A 411 0.75 5.48 -27.79
C PHE A 411 1.08 5.48 -29.29
N PRO A 412 0.64 6.50 -30.06
CA PRO A 412 0.83 6.52 -31.52
C PRO A 412 2.30 6.53 -31.97
N SER A 413 3.21 7.01 -31.12
CA SER A 413 4.66 7.05 -31.36
C SER A 413 5.38 5.73 -31.04
N PHE A 414 4.66 4.69 -30.64
CA PHE A 414 5.19 3.43 -30.15
C PHE A 414 5.43 2.38 -31.25
N LYS A 415 6.48 1.55 -31.12
CA LYS A 415 6.68 0.36 -31.97
C LYS A 415 5.96 -0.85 -31.37
N PHE A 416 4.74 -1.15 -31.80
CA PHE A 416 3.89 -2.22 -31.22
C PHE A 416 4.52 -3.62 -31.13
N HIS A 417 5.40 -3.98 -32.07
CA HIS A 417 6.09 -5.28 -32.04
C HIS A 417 7.06 -5.45 -30.86
N SER A 418 7.29 -4.38 -30.08
CA SER A 418 8.07 -4.44 -28.84
C SER A 418 7.29 -4.96 -27.64
N VAL A 419 5.98 -5.23 -27.76
CA VAL A 419 5.19 -5.86 -26.69
C VAL A 419 4.79 -7.28 -27.12
N SER A 420 5.44 -8.29 -26.54
CA SER A 420 5.05 -9.70 -26.70
C SER A 420 4.01 -10.10 -25.64
N VAL A 421 3.24 -11.15 -25.90
CA VAL A 421 2.19 -11.64 -24.99
C VAL A 421 2.45 -13.10 -24.65
N THR A 422 2.35 -13.44 -23.36
CA THR A 422 2.38 -14.82 -22.88
C THR A 422 1.20 -15.02 -21.94
N PHE A 423 0.39 -16.05 -22.22
CA PHE A 423 -0.70 -16.44 -21.35
C PHE A 423 -0.17 -17.36 -20.25
N ILE A 424 -0.56 -17.10 -19.03
CA ILE A 424 -0.09 -17.82 -17.84
C ILE A 424 -1.28 -18.22 -16.96
N ASP A 425 -1.15 -19.35 -16.28
CA ASP A 425 -2.22 -19.91 -15.43
C ASP A 425 -2.47 -19.09 -14.14
N ALA A 426 -1.44 -18.42 -13.62
CA ALA A 426 -1.55 -17.59 -12.43
C ALA A 426 -0.52 -16.46 -12.46
N HIS A 427 -0.82 -15.35 -11.79
CA HIS A 427 0.10 -14.21 -11.72
C HIS A 427 1.35 -14.53 -10.89
N ILE A 428 2.46 -13.87 -11.23
CA ILE A 428 3.73 -13.98 -10.52
C ILE A 428 3.70 -13.07 -9.29
N SER A 429 3.76 -13.67 -8.11
CA SER A 429 3.82 -12.95 -6.84
C SER A 429 5.27 -12.68 -6.42
N SER A 430 5.50 -11.54 -5.78
CA SER A 430 6.75 -11.31 -5.05
C SER A 430 6.91 -12.28 -3.88
N ALA A 431 8.12 -12.41 -3.33
CA ALA A 431 8.39 -13.20 -2.12
C ALA A 431 7.51 -12.83 -0.90
N ARG A 432 6.90 -11.64 -0.90
CA ARG A 432 5.95 -11.18 0.12
C ARG A 432 4.48 -11.46 -0.22
N GLY A 433 4.20 -12.20 -1.29
CA GLY A 433 2.84 -12.54 -1.74
C GLY A 433 2.10 -11.35 -2.33
N LYS A 434 2.82 -10.29 -2.73
CA LYS A 434 2.25 -9.12 -3.39
C LYS A 434 2.36 -9.22 -4.90
N ARG A 435 1.35 -8.73 -5.63
CA ARG A 435 1.38 -8.57 -7.08
C ARG A 435 1.95 -7.20 -7.47
N GLY A 436 3.13 -7.19 -8.07
CA GLY A 436 3.68 -6.00 -8.73
C GLY A 436 3.14 -5.86 -10.15
N VAL A 437 3.10 -4.62 -10.67
CA VAL A 437 2.77 -4.36 -12.08
C VAL A 437 3.93 -4.78 -12.99
N VAL A 438 5.16 -4.52 -12.54
CA VAL A 438 6.39 -4.98 -13.19
C VAL A 438 6.91 -6.23 -12.48
N VAL A 439 7.34 -7.21 -13.26
CA VAL A 439 7.99 -8.44 -12.82
C VAL A 439 9.43 -8.40 -13.28
N ASP A 440 10.34 -8.54 -12.32
CA ASP A 440 11.73 -8.88 -12.60
C ASP A 440 11.82 -10.40 -12.79
N LEU A 441 11.92 -10.84 -14.04
CA LEU A 441 11.99 -12.26 -14.36
C LEU A 441 13.24 -12.91 -13.75
N ASP A 442 14.34 -12.19 -13.56
CA ASP A 442 15.55 -12.76 -12.96
C ASP A 442 15.36 -13.13 -11.50
N SER A 443 14.45 -12.44 -10.81
CA SER A 443 14.07 -12.72 -9.43
C SER A 443 13.14 -13.92 -9.25
N VAL A 444 12.58 -14.45 -10.34
CA VAL A 444 11.70 -15.64 -10.32
C VAL A 444 12.56 -16.91 -10.24
N PRO A 445 12.31 -17.83 -9.29
CA PRO A 445 13.06 -19.09 -9.20
C PRO A 445 13.02 -19.89 -10.51
N GLU A 446 14.12 -20.51 -10.94
CA GLU A 446 14.17 -21.26 -12.21
C GLU A 446 13.15 -22.39 -12.31
N CYS A 447 12.85 -23.05 -11.18
CA CYS A 447 11.82 -24.09 -11.13
C CYS A 447 10.40 -23.54 -11.38
N GLU A 448 10.18 -22.25 -11.17
CA GLU A 448 8.93 -21.57 -11.53
C GLU A 448 9.03 -21.01 -12.95
N LYS A 449 10.20 -20.55 -13.41
CA LYS A 449 10.42 -20.04 -14.78
C LYS A 449 10.05 -21.05 -15.88
N SER A 450 10.37 -22.34 -15.70
CA SER A 450 10.03 -23.39 -16.69
C SER A 450 8.53 -23.63 -16.86
N PHE A 451 7.73 -23.23 -15.88
CA PHE A 451 6.26 -23.24 -15.92
C PHE A 451 5.70 -22.02 -16.68
N TRP A 452 6.45 -20.92 -16.76
CA TRP A 452 5.99 -19.63 -17.32
C TRP A 452 6.61 -19.25 -18.67
N LEU A 453 7.76 -19.81 -19.04
CA LEU A 453 8.55 -19.40 -20.21
C LEU A 453 8.51 -20.39 -21.39
N ASN A 454 7.77 -21.50 -21.28
CA ASN A 454 7.59 -22.48 -22.36
C ASN A 454 6.31 -22.25 -23.14
#